data_AF-A0A0T0MB18-F1
#
_entry.id   AF-A0A0T0MB18-F1
#
_cell.length_a   1.000
_cell.length_b   1.000
_cell.length_c   1.000
_cell.angle_alpha   90.00
_cell.angle_beta   90.00
_cell.angle_gamma   90.00
#
_symmetry.space_group_name_H-M   'P 1'
#
loop_
_entity.id
_entity.type
_entity.pdbx_description
1 polymer ?
#
loop_
_entity_poly.entity_id
_entity_poly.type
_entity_poly.pdbx_seq_one_letter_code
_entity_poly.pdbx_strand_id
1 'polypeptide(L)'
;MKTVTKSIAISLVSLFTLAFFLIVGLVFYERNYSAKFKNTSLNITQDIFIKTWGRPDKIKYCKDCNDNLVLFYYTPLTYYAFNFDKKTKLLINKYQD
;
A
#
# COMPACT_ATOMS: atom_id res chain seq x y z
N MET A 1 -0.78 42.32 -24.27
CA MET A 1 -1.47 41.04 -24.55
C MET A 1 -0.53 39.83 -24.63
N LYS A 2 0.63 39.89 -25.33
CA LYS A 2 1.60 38.77 -25.46
C LYS A 2 2.22 38.26 -24.14
N THR A 3 2.38 39.12 -23.14
CA THR A 3 2.96 38.76 -21.82
C THR A 3 2.00 37.92 -20.97
N VAL A 4 0.71 38.27 -20.97
CA VAL A 4 -0.33 37.55 -20.22
C VAL A 4 -0.50 36.11 -20.74
N THR A 5 -0.52 35.93 -22.06
CA THR A 5 -0.58 34.60 -22.68
C THR A 5 0.64 33.72 -22.37
N LYS A 6 1.84 34.32 -22.25
CA LYS A 6 3.06 33.60 -21.86
C LYS A 6 3.02 33.16 -20.40
N SER A 7 2.56 34.01 -19.49
CA SER A 7 2.42 33.68 -18.07
C SER A 7 1.40 32.54 -17.85
N ILE A 8 0.26 32.58 -18.54
CA ILE A 8 -0.75 31.50 -18.48
C ILE A 8 -0.17 30.17 -19.00
N ALA A 9 0.56 30.21 -20.11
CA ALA A 9 1.20 29.00 -20.67
C ALA A 9 2.21 28.40 -19.70
N ILE A 10 3.04 29.22 -19.05
CA ILE A 10 4.01 28.76 -18.03
C ILE A 10 3.30 28.11 -16.85
N SER A 11 2.22 28.72 -16.33
CA SER A 11 1.44 28.16 -15.23
C SER A 11 0.78 26.82 -15.57
N LEU A 12 0.27 26.66 -16.80
CA LEU A 12 -0.29 25.39 -17.26
C LEU A 12 0.78 24.29 -17.37
N VAL A 13 1.95 24.63 -17.92
CA VAL A 13 3.08 23.69 -18.01
C VAL A 13 3.55 23.27 -16.62
N SER A 14 3.64 24.20 -15.66
CA SER A 14 4.03 23.86 -14.28
C SER A 14 3.02 22.96 -13.58
N LEU A 15 1.72 23.22 -13.76
CA LEU A 15 0.65 22.37 -13.21
C LEU A 15 0.69 20.97 -13.80
N PHE A 16 0.86 20.87 -15.12
CA PHE A 16 0.99 19.58 -15.79
C PHE A 16 2.21 18.80 -15.32
N THR A 17 3.35 19.48 -15.17
CA THR A 17 4.60 18.86 -14.69
C THR A 17 4.43 18.33 -13.26
N LEU A 18 3.80 19.10 -12.37
CA LEU A 18 3.52 18.65 -11.01
C LEU A 18 2.58 17.43 -11.00
N ALA A 19 1.49 17.48 -11.76
CA ALA A 19 0.56 16.36 -11.88
C ALA A 19 1.26 15.10 -12.41
N PHE A 20 2.13 15.24 -13.41
CA PHE A 20 2.93 14.15 -13.95
C PHE A 20 3.81 13.50 -12.88
N PHE A 21 4.57 14.29 -12.10
CA PHE A 21 5.40 13.75 -11.03
C PHE A 21 4.58 13.06 -9.93
N LEU A 22 3.39 13.58 -9.60
CA LEU A 22 2.49 12.95 -8.64
C LEU A 22 2.01 11.58 -9.14
N ILE A 23 1.60 11.49 -10.41
CA ILE A 23 1.16 10.22 -11.01
C ILE A 23 2.30 9.22 -11.04
N VAL A 24 3.49 9.64 -11.48
CA VAL A 24 4.68 8.77 -11.50
C VAL A 24 5.02 8.29 -10.10
N GLY A 25 5.03 9.19 -9.11
CA GLY A 25 5.27 8.86 -7.71
C GLY A 25 4.25 7.85 -7.17
N LEU A 26 2.97 8.04 -7.48
CA LEU A 26 1.90 7.09 -7.13
C LEU A 26 2.15 5.71 -7.75
N VAL A 27 2.48 5.65 -9.04
CA VAL A 27 2.75 4.38 -9.74
C VAL A 27 3.95 3.66 -9.12
N PHE A 28 5.03 4.37 -8.79
CA PHE A 28 6.19 3.77 -8.12
C PHE A 28 5.85 3.29 -6.71
N TYR A 29 5.11 4.08 -5.94
CA TYR A 29 4.65 3.72 -4.61
C TYR A 29 3.82 2.42 -4.63
N GLU A 30 2.85 2.33 -5.53
CA GLU A 30 1.98 1.16 -5.71
C GLU A 30 2.76 -0.07 -6.17
N ARG A 31 3.68 0.09 -7.13
CA ARG A 31 4.57 -1.00 -7.58
C ARG A 31 5.43 -1.52 -6.44
N ASN A 32 5.97 -0.63 -5.60
CA ASN A 32 6.78 -1.03 -4.46
C ASN A 32 5.96 -1.84 -3.44
N TYR A 33 4.74 -1.42 -3.13
CA TYR A 33 3.83 -2.17 -2.25
C TYR A 33 3.45 -3.53 -2.84
N SER A 34 3.12 -3.59 -4.13
CA SER A 34 2.78 -4.85 -4.80
C SER A 34 3.98 -5.81 -4.84
N ALA A 35 5.19 -5.31 -5.11
CA ALA A 35 6.40 -6.11 -5.05
C ALA A 35 6.66 -6.65 -3.63
N LYS A 36 6.52 -5.79 -2.61
CA LYS A 36 6.63 -6.18 -1.20
C LYS A 36 5.62 -7.26 -0.82
N PHE A 37 4.36 -7.12 -1.25
CA PHE A 37 3.30 -8.13 -1.07
C PHE A 37 3.68 -9.48 -1.69
N LYS A 38 4.11 -9.48 -2.95
CA LYS A 38 4.52 -10.70 -3.66
C LYS A 38 5.68 -11.39 -2.95
N ASN A 39 6.68 -10.62 -2.52
CA ASN A 39 7.89 -11.13 -1.86
C ASN A 39 7.69 -11.53 -0.39
N THR A 40 6.56 -11.17 0.23
CA THR A 40 6.28 -11.58 1.61
C THR A 40 5.97 -13.07 1.65
N SER A 41 6.83 -13.85 2.29
CA SER A 41 6.66 -15.28 2.47
C SER A 41 5.56 -15.59 3.49
N LEU A 42 4.87 -16.72 3.29
CA LEU A 42 4.05 -17.32 4.33
C LEU A 42 4.95 -17.94 5.41
N ASN A 43 4.35 -18.33 6.54
CA ASN A 43 5.00 -18.94 7.70
C ASN A 43 6.07 -18.07 8.38
N ILE A 44 6.00 -16.75 8.19
CA ILE A 44 6.76 -15.79 9.00
C ILE A 44 5.97 -15.41 10.24
N THR A 45 6.67 -15.14 11.34
CA THR A 45 6.04 -14.71 12.59
C THR A 45 5.50 -13.28 12.45
N GLN A 46 4.45 -12.97 13.20
CA GLN A 46 3.87 -11.64 13.27
C GLN A 46 4.92 -10.55 13.59
N ASP A 47 5.88 -10.83 14.48
CA ASP A 47 6.91 -9.86 14.86
C ASP A 47 7.87 -9.54 13.72
N ILE A 48 8.33 -10.56 12.99
CA ILE A 48 9.18 -10.38 11.80
C ILE A 48 8.39 -9.63 10.73
N PHE A 49 7.14 -10.03 10.52
CA PHE A 49 6.26 -9.39 9.56
C PHE A 49 6.07 -7.89 9.86
N ILE A 50 5.75 -7.52 11.10
CA ILE A 50 5.53 -6.11 11.49
C ILE A 50 6.82 -5.29 11.35
N LYS A 51 8.00 -5.87 11.58
CA LYS A 51 9.28 -5.18 11.32
C LYS A 51 9.47 -4.86 9.84
N THR A 52 9.02 -5.74 8.94
CA THR A 52 9.11 -5.52 7.49
C THR A 52 8.00 -4.61 6.98
N TRP A 53 6.76 -4.81 7.41
CA TRP A 53 5.57 -4.13 6.91
C TRP A 53 5.26 -2.81 7.62
N GLY A 54 5.73 -2.65 8.85
CA GLY A 54 5.35 -1.55 9.71
C GLY A 54 4.00 -1.78 10.36
N ARG A 55 3.48 -0.73 11.00
CA ARG A 55 2.19 -0.75 11.70
C ARG A 55 1.05 -0.92 10.67
N PRO A 56 0.12 -1.86 10.87
CA PRO A 56 -1.06 -1.98 10.01
C PRO A 56 -2.02 -0.81 10.22
N ASP A 57 -2.74 -0.45 9.17
CA ASP A 57 -3.78 0.58 9.22
C ASP A 57 -5.01 0.09 9.98
N LYS A 58 -5.32 -1.20 9.85
CA LYS A 58 -6.46 -1.82 10.54
C LYS A 58 -6.15 -3.24 10.95
N ILE A 59 -6.71 -3.62 12.09
CA ILE A 59 -6.61 -4.96 12.67
C ILE A 59 -8.04 -5.49 12.89
N LYS A 60 -8.30 -6.73 12.48
CA LYS A 60 -9.55 -7.44 12.78
C LYS A 60 -9.27 -8.87 13.22
N TYR A 61 -10.18 -9.45 13.98
CA TYR A 61 -10.22 -10.89 14.23
C TYR A 61 -11.33 -11.50 13.37
N CYS A 62 -10.98 -12.48 12.53
CA CYS A 62 -11.98 -13.17 11.72
C CYS A 62 -12.62 -14.29 12.56
N LYS A 63 -13.85 -14.05 13.06
CA LYS A 63 -14.60 -15.04 13.83
C LYS A 63 -14.89 -16.31 13.03
N ASP A 64 -15.18 -16.16 11.74
CA ASP A 64 -15.48 -17.29 10.85
C ASP A 64 -14.22 -18.01 10.34
N CYS A 65 -13.03 -17.47 10.62
CA CYS A 65 -11.73 -18.03 10.25
C CYS A 65 -10.94 -18.47 11.51
N ASN A 66 -11.59 -19.16 12.44
CA ASN A 66 -10.96 -19.65 13.69
C ASN A 66 -10.37 -18.53 14.58
N ASP A 67 -11.01 -17.35 14.63
CA ASP A 67 -10.51 -16.17 15.35
C ASP A 67 -9.11 -15.71 14.92
N ASN A 68 -8.70 -16.01 13.68
CA ASN A 68 -7.40 -15.59 13.17
C ASN A 68 -7.29 -14.07 13.09
N LEU A 69 -6.07 -13.57 13.28
CA LEU A 69 -5.76 -12.14 13.28
C LEU A 69 -5.52 -11.69 11.83
N VAL A 70 -6.28 -10.71 11.36
CA VAL A 70 -6.12 -10.13 10.03
C VAL A 70 -5.60 -8.70 10.12
N LEU A 71 -4.45 -8.46 9.49
CA LEU A 71 -3.83 -7.14 9.39
C LEU A 71 -4.08 -6.56 8.01
N PHE A 72 -4.52 -5.31 7.93
CA PHE A 72 -4.82 -4.61 6.68
C PHE A 72 -3.87 -3.44 6.48
N TYR A 73 -3.39 -3.30 5.24
CA TYR A 73 -2.56 -2.20 4.76
C TYR A 73 -3.22 -1.61 3.53
N TYR A 74 -3.55 -0.33 3.56
CA TYR A 74 -4.19 0.39 2.46
C TYR A 74 -3.18 1.25 1.73
N THR A 75 -3.33 1.28 0.42
CA THR A 75 -2.66 2.22 -0.47
C THR A 75 -3.75 3.03 -1.18
N PRO A 76 -3.39 4.12 -1.87
CA PRO A 76 -4.37 4.89 -2.63
C PRO A 76 -5.20 4.08 -3.63
N LEU A 77 -4.64 2.99 -4.21
CA LEU A 77 -5.32 2.22 -5.27
C LEU A 77 -5.80 0.82 -4.86
N THR A 78 -5.17 0.21 -3.85
CA THR A 78 -5.42 -1.20 -3.48
C THR A 78 -5.32 -1.38 -1.96
N TYR A 79 -5.76 -2.55 -1.46
CA TYR A 79 -5.47 -2.96 -0.10
C TYR A 79 -4.87 -4.36 -0.05
N TYR A 80 -4.09 -4.59 1.00
CA TYR A 80 -3.44 -5.85 1.30
C TYR A 80 -3.91 -6.34 2.66
N ALA A 81 -4.33 -7.60 2.73
CA ALA A 81 -4.75 -8.24 3.96
C ALA A 81 -3.88 -9.47 4.24
N PHE A 82 -3.46 -9.62 5.49
CA PHE A 82 -2.58 -10.69 5.94
C PHE A 82 -3.21 -11.42 7.12
N ASN A 83 -3.44 -12.71 6.96
CA ASN A 83 -4.12 -13.54 7.94
C ASN A 83 -3.09 -14.34 8.74
N PHE A 84 -3.08 -14.16 10.06
CA PHE A 84 -2.19 -14.81 11.00
C PHE A 84 -2.95 -15.82 11.84
N ASP A 85 -2.40 -17.03 11.94
CA ASP A 85 -2.95 -18.05 12.81
C ASP A 85 -2.91 -17.59 14.28
N LYS A 86 -4.04 -17.71 14.97
CA LYS A 86 -4.20 -17.20 16.34
C LYS A 86 -3.21 -17.80 17.33
N LYS A 87 -2.90 -19.10 17.19
CA LYS A 87 -2.09 -19.88 18.14
C LYS A 87 -0.61 -19.73 17.87
N THR A 88 -0.20 -19.92 16.62
CA THR A 88 1.20 -19.94 16.19
C THR A 88 1.74 -18.56 15.85
N LYS A 89 0.87 -17.57 15.63
CA LYS A 89 1.22 -16.22 15.18
C LYS A 89 1.96 -16.20 13.83
N LEU A 90 1.80 -17.27 13.04
CA LEU A 90 2.40 -17.38 11.71
C LEU A 90 1.46 -16.83 10.64
N LEU A 91 2.03 -16.17 9.65
CA LEU A 91 1.32 -15.73 8.46
C LEU A 91 0.87 -16.95 7.65
N ILE A 92 -0.44 -17.21 7.58
CA ILE A 92 -0.99 -18.38 6.91
C ILE A 92 -1.58 -18.06 5.54
N ASN A 93 -2.03 -16.82 5.32
CA ASN A 93 -2.60 -16.41 4.04
C ASN A 93 -2.43 -14.91 3.80
N LYS A 94 -2.43 -14.50 2.53
CA LYS A 94 -2.37 -13.11 2.10
C LYS A 94 -3.34 -12.86 0.94
N TYR A 95 -4.01 -11.71 0.97
CA TYR A 95 -5.01 -11.29 -0.01
C TYR A 95 -4.72 -9.87 -0.50
N GLN A 96 -5.03 -9.60 -1.76
CA GLN A 96 -4.94 -8.30 -2.40
C GLN A 96 -6.22 -8.10 -3.24
N ASP A 97 -6.78 -6.88 -3.19
CA ASP A 97 -7.87 -6.42 -4.07
C ASP A 97 -7.42 -5.25 -4.93
#